data_AF-A0A933TC93-F1
#
_entry.id   AF-A0A933TC93-F1
#
_cell.length_a   1.000
_cell.length_b   1.000
_cell.length_c   1.000
_cell.angle_alpha   90.00
_cell.angle_beta   90.00
_cell.angle_gamma   90.00
#
_symmetry.space_group_name_H-M   'P 1'
#
loop_
_entity.id
_entity.type
_entity.pdbx_description
1 polymer ?
#
loop_
_entity_poly.entity_id
_entity_poly.type
_entity_poly.pdbx_seq_one_letter_code
_entity_poly.pdbx_strand_id
1 'polypeptide(L)'
;MTIFDVVKNAMMAGFGVQEKVKEFIDELVKKGELSDSQGAKLVKEWTEKADKNTSELSKSISDLVTKTIEKISLPTREDISQLNKKIEELSERLKKLEG
;
A
#
# COMPACT_ATOMS: atom_id res chain seq x y z
N MET A 1 -4.01 -14.23 10.34
CA MET A 1 -3.68 -12.79 10.39
C MET A 1 -3.71 -12.30 8.95
N THR A 2 -4.70 -11.51 8.58
CA THR A 2 -4.93 -11.10 7.20
C THR A 2 -3.87 -10.07 6.81
N ILE A 3 -3.37 -10.10 5.57
CA ILE A 3 -2.38 -9.11 5.07
C ILE A 3 -2.91 -7.68 5.26
N PHE A 4 -4.23 -7.51 5.15
CA PHE A 4 -4.93 -6.26 5.43
C PHE A 4 -4.71 -5.73 6.86
N ASP A 5 -4.70 -6.61 7.86
CA ASP A 5 -4.50 -6.22 9.26
C ASP A 5 -3.07 -5.73 9.52
N VAL A 6 -2.08 -6.34 8.85
CA VAL A 6 -0.67 -5.93 8.93
C VAL A 6 -0.47 -4.54 8.34
N VAL A 7 -1.07 -4.27 7.17
CA VAL A 7 -1.02 -2.93 6.53
C VAL A 7 -1.73 -1.89 7.38
N LYS A 8 -2.92 -2.21 7.90
CA LYS A 8 -3.68 -1.31 8.78
C LYS A 8 -2.91 -0.98 10.06
N ASN A 9 -2.31 -1.98 10.71
CA ASN A 9 -1.53 -1.76 11.93
C ASN A 9 -0.26 -0.96 11.66
N ALA A 10 0.44 -1.24 10.55
CA ALA A 10 1.61 -0.45 10.14
C ALA A 10 1.24 1.02 9.85
N MET A 11 0.09 1.25 9.22
CA MET A 11 -0.40 2.60 8.94
C MET A 11 -0.80 3.35 10.23
N MET A 12 -1.53 2.69 11.15
CA MET A 12 -1.87 3.28 12.46
C MET A 12 -0.62 3.60 13.29
N ALA A 13 0.38 2.71 13.27
CA ALA A 13 1.67 2.97 13.92
C ALA A 13 2.43 4.12 13.25
N GLY A 14 2.41 4.21 11.91
CA GLY A 14 3.03 5.29 11.15
C GLY A 14 2.44 6.67 11.48
N PHE A 15 1.11 6.78 11.52
CA PHE A 15 0.43 8.01 11.90
C PHE A 15 0.72 8.40 13.36
N GLY A 16 0.67 7.44 14.30
CA GLY A 16 0.99 7.71 15.71
C GLY A 16 2.45 8.16 15.93
N VAL A 17 3.38 7.64 15.14
CA VAL A 17 4.79 8.09 15.17
C VAL A 17 4.94 9.50 14.62
N GLN A 18 4.25 9.85 13.52
CA GLN A 18 4.28 11.23 12.99
C GLN A 18 3.78 12.25 14.01
N GLU A 19 2.68 11.95 14.70
CA GLU A 19 2.08 12.85 15.68
C GLU A 19 2.97 13.03 16.92
N LYS A 20 3.54 11.93 17.43
CA LYS A 20 4.53 11.97 18.52
C LYS A 20 5.79 12.76 18.17
N VAL A 21 6.28 12.65 16.94
CA VAL A 21 7.47 13.42 16.49
C VAL A 21 7.16 14.91 16.44
N LYS A 22 5.96 15.28 15.97
CA LYS A 22 5.51 16.67 15.94
C LYS A 22 5.37 17.26 17.36
N GLU A 23 4.74 16.52 18.28
CA GLU A 23 4.65 16.93 19.69
C GLU A 23 6.03 17.08 20.35
N PHE A 24 6.95 16.15 20.08
CA PHE A 24 8.30 16.21 20.64
C PHE A 24 9.06 17.45 20.15
N ILE A 25 8.93 17.80 18.88
CA ILE A 25 9.55 19.01 18.33
C ILE A 25 8.90 20.26 18.93
N ASP A 26 7.58 20.31 19.07
CA ASP A 26 6.88 21.42 19.72
C ASP A 26 7.26 21.57 21.20
N GLU A 27 7.53 20.47 21.92
CA GLU A 27 8.05 20.52 23.29
C GLU A 27 9.44 21.13 23.37
N LEU A 28 10.35 20.78 22.45
CA LEU A 28 11.70 21.35 22.41
C LEU A 28 11.67 22.85 22.10
N VAL A 29 10.73 23.27 21.25
CA VAL A 29 10.47 24.69 20.97
C VAL A 29 9.97 25.40 22.23
N LYS A 30 8.98 24.82 22.93
CA LYS A 30 8.46 25.38 24.19
C LYS A 30 9.50 25.46 25.31
N LYS A 31 10.44 24.51 25.36
CA LYS A 31 11.56 24.51 26.31
C LYS A 31 12.65 25.54 25.96
N GLY A 32 12.54 26.19 24.80
CA GLY A 32 13.52 27.15 24.30
C GLY A 32 14.81 26.51 23.78
N GLU A 33 14.84 25.18 23.64
CA GLU A 33 15.97 24.43 23.07
C GLU A 33 16.01 24.56 21.54
N LEU A 34 14.88 24.93 20.92
CA LEU A 34 14.70 25.17 19.50
C LEU A 34 13.92 26.47 19.28
N SER A 35 14.26 27.24 18.25
CA SER A 35 13.40 28.36 17.82
C SER A 35 12.19 27.84 17.04
N ASP A 36 11.08 28.59 17.06
CA ASP A 36 9.87 28.28 16.27
C ASP A 36 10.19 27.99 14.80
N SER A 37 11.14 28.75 14.23
CA SER A 37 11.60 28.57 12.84
C SER A 37 12.34 27.25 12.61
N GLN A 38 13.11 26.78 13.58
CA GLN A 38 13.87 25.54 13.48
C GLN A 38 12.95 24.33 13.70
N GLY A 39 12.01 24.40 14.65
CA GLY A 39 11.01 23.36 14.88
C GLY A 39 10.11 23.15 13.65
N ALA A 40 9.56 24.23 13.09
CA ALA A 40 8.76 24.15 11.87
C ALA A 40 9.54 23.56 10.68
N LYS A 41 10.83 23.89 10.56
CA LYS A 41 11.70 23.36 9.51
C LYS A 41 11.96 21.86 9.69
N LEU A 42 12.21 21.39 10.92
CA LEU A 42 12.41 19.98 11.23
C LEU A 42 11.15 19.14 10.96
N VAL A 43 9.97 19.62 11.36
CA VAL A 43 8.70 18.94 11.06
C VAL A 43 8.48 18.84 9.56
N LYS A 44 8.77 19.91 8.81
CA LYS A 44 8.63 19.92 7.35
C LYS A 44 9.59 18.95 6.67
N GLU A 45 10.88 18.99 7.02
CA GLU A 45 11.88 18.08 6.47
C GLU A 45 11.59 16.61 6.80
N TRP A 46 11.12 16.33 8.04
CA TRP A 46 10.71 14.98 8.44
C TRP A 46 9.50 14.49 7.64
N THR A 47 8.49 15.34 7.47
CA THR A 47 7.28 15.01 6.70
C THR A 47 7.61 14.76 5.23
N GLU A 48 8.38 15.65 4.59
CA GLU A 48 8.81 15.47 3.19
C GLU A 48 9.63 14.17 3.01
N LYS A 49 10.51 13.86 3.95
CA LYS A 49 11.32 12.63 3.91
C LYS A 49 10.47 11.38 4.16
N ALA A 50 9.49 11.46 5.06
CA ALA A 50 8.55 10.39 5.33
C ALA A 50 7.66 10.11 4.12
N ASP A 51 7.11 11.14 3.46
CA ASP A 51 6.27 10.98 2.26
C ASP A 51 7.04 10.35 1.11
N LYS A 52 8.29 10.80 0.89
CA LYS A 52 9.15 10.26 -0.16
C LYS A 52 9.48 8.78 0.09
N ASN A 53 9.84 8.44 1.31
CA ASN A 53 10.12 7.05 1.71
C ASN A 53 8.86 6.17 1.64
N THR A 54 7.70 6.71 2.01
CA THR A 54 6.42 5.97 1.98
C THR A 54 5.97 5.68 0.55
N SER A 55 6.22 6.59 -0.38
CA SER A 55 5.94 6.38 -1.81
C SER A 55 6.82 5.29 -2.43
N GLU A 56 8.12 5.30 -2.16
CA GLU A 56 9.06 4.26 -2.61
C GLU A 56 8.74 2.90 -1.96
N LEU A 57 8.37 2.90 -0.69
CA LEU A 57 7.93 1.71 0.03
C LEU A 57 6.63 1.15 -0.56
N SER A 58 5.64 2.00 -0.86
CA SER A 58 4.37 1.59 -1.45
C SER A 58 4.56 0.95 -2.82
N LYS A 59 5.45 1.50 -3.66
CA LYS A 59 5.84 0.88 -4.94
C LYS A 59 6.50 -0.48 -4.73
N SER A 60 7.47 -0.55 -3.83
CA SER A 60 8.19 -1.80 -3.53
C SER A 60 7.24 -2.90 -3.00
N ILE A 61 6.29 -2.53 -2.14
CA ILE A 61 5.26 -3.44 -1.64
C ILE A 61 4.34 -3.88 -2.78
N SER A 62 3.91 -2.96 -3.65
CA SER A 62 3.04 -3.29 -4.80
C SER A 62 3.73 -4.26 -5.76
N ASP A 63 5.02 -4.06 -6.03
CA ASP A 63 5.83 -4.96 -6.86
C ASP A 63 6.02 -6.32 -6.17
N LEU A 64 6.26 -6.35 -4.86
CA LEU A 64 6.36 -7.58 -4.09
C LEU A 64 5.06 -8.38 -4.10
N VAL A 65 3.92 -7.71 -3.91
CA VAL A 65 2.60 -8.32 -3.95
C VAL A 65 2.32 -8.86 -5.35
N THR A 66 2.57 -8.08 -6.40
CA THR A 66 2.42 -8.52 -7.80
C THR A 66 3.28 -9.74 -8.09
N LYS A 67 4.57 -9.70 -7.76
CA LYS A 67 5.49 -10.84 -7.94
C LYS A 67 5.10 -12.07 -7.13
N THR A 68 4.51 -11.87 -5.95
CA THR A 68 4.04 -12.97 -5.10
C THR A 68 2.78 -13.60 -5.68
N ILE A 69 1.84 -12.80 -6.19
CA ILE A 69 0.64 -13.28 -6.90
C ILE A 69 1.05 -14.05 -8.17
N GLU A 70 1.98 -13.52 -8.96
CA GLU A 70 2.54 -14.21 -10.14
C GLU A 70 3.19 -15.55 -9.76
N LYS A 71 3.99 -15.59 -8.68
CA LYS A 71 4.65 -16.82 -8.22
C LYS A 71 3.72 -17.88 -7.65
N ILE A 72 2.56 -17.49 -7.13
CA ILE A 72 1.60 -18.42 -6.50
C ILE A 72 0.65 -19.03 -7.54
N SER A 73 0.75 -18.69 -8.84
CA SER A 73 -0.18 -19.17 -9.88
C SER A 73 -1.64 -18.94 -9.48
N LEU A 74 -1.91 -17.83 -8.78
CA LEU A 74 -3.27 -17.43 -8.44
C LEU A 74 -3.93 -16.90 -9.72
N PRO A 75 -4.93 -17.61 -10.28
CA PRO A 75 -5.61 -17.11 -11.47
C PRO A 75 -6.24 -15.76 -11.13
N THR A 76 -5.89 -14.76 -11.94
CA THR A 76 -6.44 -13.42 -11.81
C THR A 76 -7.92 -13.43 -12.20
N ARG A 77 -8.66 -12.37 -11.87
CA ARG A 77 -10.05 -12.23 -12.37
C ARG A 77 -10.12 -12.25 -13.89
N GLU A 78 -9.08 -11.75 -14.56
CA GLU A 78 -8.93 -11.78 -16.01
C GLU A 78 -8.88 -13.23 -16.52
N ASP A 79 -8.08 -14.08 -15.88
CA ASP A 79 -7.92 -15.49 -16.26
C ASP A 79 -9.23 -16.26 -16.12
N ILE A 80 -10.00 -16.01 -15.05
CA ILE A 80 -11.33 -16.61 -14.85
C ILE A 80 -12.31 -16.15 -15.92
N SER A 81 -12.28 -14.87 -16.29
CA SER A 81 -13.13 -14.31 -17.35
C SER A 81 -12.82 -14.93 -18.71
N GLN A 82 -11.54 -15.10 -19.04
CA GLN A 82 -11.11 -15.78 -20.26
C GLN A 82 -11.53 -17.26 -20.28
N LEU A 83 -11.45 -17.94 -19.13
CA LEU A 83 -11.93 -19.32 -19.00
C LEU A 83 -13.43 -19.42 -19.27
N ASN A 84 -14.23 -18.52 -18.68
CA ASN A 84 -15.68 -18.48 -18.88
C ASN A 84 -16.05 -18.25 -20.34
N LYS A 85 -15.39 -17.31 -21.03
CA LYS A 85 -15.62 -17.10 -22.48
C LYS A 85 -15.32 -18.34 -23.31
N LYS A 86 -14.20 -19.03 -23.03
CA LYS A 86 -13.86 -20.28 -23.72
C LYS A 86 -14.88 -21.38 -23.45
N ILE A 87 -15.39 -21.48 -22.22
CA ILE A 87 -16.45 -22.43 -21.85
C ILE A 87 -17.75 -22.11 -22.60
N GLU A 88 -18.09 -20.83 -22.74
CA GLU A 88 -19.26 -20.37 -23.49
C GLU A 88 -19.16 -20.71 -24.97
N GLU A 89 -18.02 -20.39 -25.62
CA GLU A 89 -17.77 -20.75 -27.03
C GLU A 89 -17.80 -22.27 -27.27
N LEU A 90 -17.22 -23.05 -26.34
CA LEU A 90 -17.26 -24.51 -26.42
C LEU A 90 -18.69 -25.04 -26.24
N SER A 91 -19.47 -24.45 -25.33
CA SER A 91 -20.87 -24.81 -25.10
C SER A 91 -21.74 -24.50 -26.32
N GLU A 92 -21.52 -23.36 -26.99
CA GLU A 92 -22.21 -23.02 -28.24
C GLU A 92 -21.84 -23.97 -29.39
N ARG A 93 -20.56 -24.35 -29.49
CA ARG A 93 -20.10 -25.32 -30.49
C ARG A 93 -20.68 -26.71 -30.26
N LEU A 94 -20.74 -27.17 -29.01
CA LEU A 94 -21.40 -28.43 -28.65
C LEU A 94 -22.89 -28.39 -29.00
N LYS A 95 -23.60 -27.31 -28.66
CA LYS A 95 -25.01 -27.13 -29.06
C LYS A 95 -25.23 -27.17 -30.59
N LYS A 96 -24.27 -26.69 -31.38
CA LYS A 96 -24.32 -26.76 -32.86
C LYS A 96 -23.96 -28.13 -33.43
N LEU A 97 -23.31 -28.99 -32.65
CA LEU A 97 -22.93 -30.35 -33.05
C LEU A 97 -23.94 -31.40 -32.57
N GLU A 98 -24.65 -31.12 -31.48
CA GLU A 98 -25.70 -31.98 -30.89
C GLU A 98 -27.12 -31.62 -31.37
N GLY A 99 -27.27 -30.60 -32.24
CA GLY A 99 -28.52 -30.24 -32.92
C GLY A 99 -28.43 -30.49 -34.42
#